data_AF-A0A1J3EB72-F1
#
_entry.id   AF-A0A1J3EB72-F1
#
_cell.length_a   1.000
_cell.length_b   1.000
_cell.length_c   1.000
_cell.angle_alpha   90.00
_cell.angle_beta   90.00
_cell.angle_gamma   90.00
#
_symmetry.space_group_name_H-M   'P 1'
#
loop_
_entity.id
_entity.type
_entity.pdbx_description
1 polymer ?
#
loop_
_entity_poly.entity_id
_entity_poly.type
_entity_poly.pdbx_seq_one_letter_code
_entity_poly.pdbx_strand_id
1 'polypeptide(L)'
;LRSWGLVVPDGCLLCGSSTETRDHLFFTCSYSRSVWNAFFTHGALSPPASFDDIVLWVCSSFNSTKLKTICKLIFQAVVYFIWTERNARLHIP
;
A
#
# COMPACT_ATOMS: atom_id res chain seq x y z
N LEU A 1 -13.16 -6.95 4.14
CA LEU A 1 -13.31 -8.01 5.17
C LEU A 1 -14.67 -7.93 5.86
N ARG A 2 -15.03 -6.79 6.48
CA ARG A 2 -16.37 -6.60 7.09
C ARG A 2 -17.52 -6.72 6.09
N SER A 3 -17.34 -6.22 4.87
CA SER A 3 -18.28 -6.41 3.75
C SER A 3 -18.49 -7.88 3.36
N TRP A 4 -17.60 -8.78 3.78
CA TRP A 4 -17.71 -10.23 3.59
C TRP A 4 -18.29 -10.93 4.82
N GLY A 5 -18.81 -10.20 5.80
CA GLY A 5 -19.41 -10.75 7.03
C GLY A 5 -18.41 -11.18 8.10
N LEU A 6 -17.11 -10.91 7.92
CA LEU A 6 -16.08 -11.27 8.91
C LEU A 6 -16.10 -10.30 10.09
N VAL A 7 -16.06 -10.85 11.30
CA VAL A 7 -15.92 -10.09 12.56
C VAL A 7 -14.48 -9.65 12.72
N VAL A 8 -14.17 -8.42 12.27
CA VAL A 8 -12.84 -7.81 12.38
C VAL A 8 -12.97 -6.37 12.88
N PRO A 9 -11.92 -5.82 13.55
CA PRO A 9 -11.92 -4.42 13.97
C PRO A 9 -12.19 -3.47 12.80
N ASP A 10 -12.91 -2.38 13.07
CA ASP A 10 -13.16 -1.34 12.07
C ASP A 10 -11.93 -0.45 11.85
N GLY A 11 -11.12 -0.26 12.89
CA GLY A 11 -9.88 0.50 12.84
C GLY A 11 -8.77 -0.24 12.09
N CYS A 12 -7.90 0.53 11.44
CA CYS A 12 -6.70 0.02 10.80
C CYS A 12 -5.71 -0.51 11.85
N LEU A 13 -5.38 -1.79 11.76
CA LEU A 13 -4.45 -2.46 12.69
C LEU A 13 -3.00 -2.01 12.55
N LEU A 14 -2.67 -1.29 11.46
CA LEU A 14 -1.32 -0.81 11.22
C LEU A 14 -1.03 0.50 11.97
N CYS A 15 -1.89 1.51 11.82
CA CYS A 15 -1.70 2.83 12.43
C CYS A 15 -2.57 3.09 13.67
N GLY A 16 -3.62 2.32 13.89
CA GLY A 16 -4.55 2.51 15.02
C GLY A 16 -5.33 3.83 15.03
N SER A 17 -5.31 4.63 13.95
CA SER A 17 -5.78 6.03 13.98
C SER A 17 -6.92 6.36 13.02
N SER A 18 -7.35 5.43 12.16
CA SER A 18 -8.45 5.64 11.21
C SER A 18 -9.14 4.32 10.86
N THR A 19 -10.36 4.40 10.33
CA THR A 19 -11.08 3.23 9.80
C THR A 19 -10.30 2.58 8.65
N GLU A 20 -10.26 1.25 8.65
CA GLU A 20 -9.60 0.47 7.62
C GLU A 20 -10.42 0.48 6.33
N THR A 21 -9.88 1.12 5.30
CA THR A 21 -10.35 1.02 3.90
C THR A 21 -9.21 0.50 3.02
N ARG A 22 -9.48 0.12 1.76
CA ARG A 22 -8.42 -0.27 0.81
C ARG A 22 -7.36 0.83 0.69
N ASP A 23 -7.81 2.05 0.44
CA ASP A 23 -6.92 3.18 0.18
C ASP A 23 -6.13 3.55 1.44
N HIS A 24 -6.78 3.49 2.60
CA HIS A 24 -6.11 3.67 3.87
C HIS A 24 -5.07 2.59 4.12
N LEU A 25 -5.46 1.32 4.07
CA LEU A 25 -4.58 0.20 4.35
C LEU A 25 -3.31 0.24 3.50
N PHE A 26 -3.40 0.56 2.20
CA PHE A 26 -2.25 0.46 1.32
C PHE A 26 -1.46 1.77 1.14
N PHE A 27 -2.08 2.96 1.16
CA PHE A 27 -1.36 4.19 0.76
C PHE A 27 -1.67 5.46 1.57
N THR A 28 -2.78 5.52 2.33
CA THR A 28 -3.08 6.70 3.18
C THR A 28 -2.84 6.50 4.67
N CYS A 29 -2.69 5.26 5.13
CA CYS A 29 -2.17 4.92 6.46
C CYS A 29 -0.73 5.42 6.61
N SER A 30 -0.42 6.04 7.76
CA SER A 30 0.92 6.58 8.05
C SER A 30 2.02 5.51 8.00
N TYR A 31 1.74 4.30 8.49
CA TYR A 31 2.64 3.16 8.41
C TYR A 31 2.91 2.77 6.95
N SER A 32 1.85 2.46 6.20
CA SER A 32 1.92 2.01 4.81
C SER A 32 2.55 3.04 3.88
N ARG A 33 2.21 4.32 4.09
CA ARG A 33 2.81 5.45 3.36
C ARG A 33 4.31 5.56 3.62
N SER A 34 4.76 5.32 4.85
CA SER A 34 6.19 5.33 5.18
C SER A 34 6.93 4.20 4.46
N VAL A 35 6.34 3.00 4.42
CA VAL A 35 6.89 1.85 3.68
C VAL A 35 6.99 2.16 2.18
N TRP A 36 5.92 2.68 1.58
CA TRP A 36 5.92 3.05 0.16
C TRP A 36 6.95 4.13 -0.17
N ASN A 37 6.98 5.21 0.60
CA ASN A 37 7.89 6.34 0.36
C ASN A 37 9.37 5.96 0.51
N ALA A 38 9.70 4.97 1.33
CA ALA A 38 11.07 4.48 1.49
C ALA A 38 11.69 3.97 0.17
N PHE A 39 10.87 3.51 -0.78
CA PHE A 39 11.33 3.06 -2.10
C PHE A 39 11.47 4.18 -3.14
N PHE A 40 10.90 5.37 -2.87
CA PHE A 40 10.85 6.50 -3.80
C PHE A 40 11.43 7.78 -3.19
N THR A 41 12.52 7.64 -2.44
CA THR A 41 13.27 8.77 -1.85
C THR A 41 14.09 9.55 -2.89
N HIS A 42 14.32 8.95 -4.06
CA HIS A 42 15.06 9.58 -5.16
C HIS A 42 14.18 10.61 -5.88
N GLY A 43 14.61 11.88 -5.90
CA GLY A 43 13.81 13.02 -6.39
C GLY A 43 13.34 12.95 -7.85
N ALA A 44 13.87 12.01 -8.66
CA ALA A 44 13.36 11.77 -10.02
C ALA A 44 12.02 11.01 -10.04
N LEU A 45 11.60 10.39 -8.93
CA LEU A 45 10.36 9.64 -8.82
C LEU A 45 9.49 10.25 -7.73
N SER A 46 8.35 10.81 -8.12
CA SER A 46 7.36 11.38 -7.20
C SER A 46 6.06 10.58 -7.34
N PRO A 47 5.88 9.48 -6.58
CA PRO A 47 4.67 8.69 -6.67
C PRO A 47 3.46 9.47 -6.12
N PRO A 48 2.27 9.27 -6.68
CA PRO A 48 1.03 9.83 -6.14
C PRO A 48 0.65 9.16 -4.81
N ALA A 49 -0.40 9.66 -4.16
CA ALA A 49 -0.79 9.24 -2.80
C ALA A 49 -2.04 8.35 -2.72
N SER A 50 -2.83 8.24 -3.80
CA SER A 50 -4.04 7.41 -3.84
C SER A 50 -3.74 6.05 -4.46
N PHE A 51 -4.51 5.03 -4.09
CA PHE A 51 -4.34 3.68 -4.61
C PHE A 51 -4.44 3.64 -6.14
N ASP A 52 -5.52 4.24 -6.67
CA ASP A 52 -5.81 4.18 -8.11
C ASP A 52 -4.80 5.01 -8.92
N ASP A 53 -4.36 6.16 -8.41
CA ASP A 53 -3.31 6.95 -9.07
C ASP A 53 -1.97 6.22 -9.08
N ILE A 54 -1.63 5.51 -8.00
CA ILE A 54 -0.38 4.72 -7.94
C ILE A 54 -0.44 3.58 -8.96
N VAL A 55 -1.58 2.90 -9.10
CA VAL A 55 -1.78 1.85 -10.12
C VAL A 55 -1.57 2.41 -11.53
N LEU A 56 -2.19 3.56 -11.83
CA LEU A 56 -2.01 4.24 -13.11
C LEU A 56 -0.55 4.65 -13.34
N TRP A 57 0.11 5.16 -12.30
CA TRP A 57 1.50 5.60 -12.34
C TRP A 57 2.46 4.45 -12.65
N VAL A 58 2.35 3.32 -11.95
CA VAL A 58 3.20 2.15 -12.22
C VAL A 58 2.93 1.49 -13.57
N CYS A 59 1.73 1.68 -14.13
CA CYS A 59 1.36 1.12 -15.43
C CYS A 59 1.82 1.98 -16.61
N SER A 60 1.75 3.31 -16.50
CA SER A 60 1.83 4.20 -17.66
C SER A 60 2.97 5.23 -17.61
N SER A 61 3.52 5.58 -16.45
CA SER A 61 4.37 6.78 -16.30
C SER A 61 5.83 6.64 -16.72
N PHE A 62 6.24 5.51 -17.30
CA PHE A 62 7.66 5.23 -17.60
C PHE A 62 7.90 4.86 -19.05
N ASN A 63 8.83 5.58 -19.69
CA ASN A 63 9.34 5.26 -21.03
C ASN A 63 10.31 4.07 -21.00
N SER A 64 11.03 3.87 -19.90
CA SER A 64 11.93 2.74 -19.71
C SER A 64 11.16 1.49 -19.25
N THR A 65 11.19 0.42 -20.06
CA THR A 65 10.61 -0.88 -19.71
C THR A 65 11.18 -1.44 -18.41
N LYS A 66 12.50 -1.28 -18.18
CA LYS A 66 13.16 -1.75 -16.95
C LYS A 66 12.62 -1.03 -15.71
N LEU A 67 12.54 0.31 -15.77
CA LEU A 67 12.01 1.10 -14.66
C LEU A 67 10.55 0.77 -14.39
N LYS A 68 9.74 0.64 -15.46
CA LYS A 68 8.34 0.20 -15.36
C LYS A 68 8.21 -1.14 -14.64
N THR A 69 9.03 -2.14 -15.00
CA THR A 69 9.02 -3.44 -14.34
C THR A 69 9.43 -3.35 -12.87
N ILE A 70 10.50 -2.60 -12.55
CA ILE A 70 10.94 -2.41 -11.16
C ILE A 70 9.84 -1.75 -10.32
N CYS A 71 9.21 -0.67 -10.80
CA CYS A 71 8.13 0.00 -10.08
C CYS A 71 6.91 -0.90 -9.86
N LYS A 72 6.56 -1.75 -10.84
CA LYS A 72 5.50 -2.75 -10.68
C LYS A 72 5.84 -3.79 -9.63
N LEU A 73 7.08 -4.29 -9.60
CA LEU A 73 7.54 -5.24 -8.60
C LEU A 73 7.54 -4.63 -7.18
N ILE A 74 8.00 -3.38 -7.05
CA ILE A 74 7.94 -2.65 -5.77
C ILE A 74 6.50 -2.50 -5.31
N PHE A 75 5.58 -2.07 -6.19
CA PHE A 75 4.16 -1.97 -5.87
C PHE A 75 3.56 -3.30 -5.41
N GLN A 76 3.79 -4.38 -6.15
CA GLN A 76 3.31 -5.71 -5.78
C GLN A 76 3.87 -6.18 -4.44
N ALA A 77 5.17 -5.98 -4.21
CA ALA A 77 5.82 -6.34 -2.94
C ALA A 77 5.25 -5.54 -1.77
N VAL A 78 5.14 -4.21 -1.91
CA VAL A 78 4.61 -3.33 -0.86
C VAL A 78 3.18 -3.73 -0.49
N VAL A 79 2.30 -3.93 -1.48
CA VAL A 79 0.92 -4.40 -1.25
C VAL A 79 0.90 -5.75 -0.52
N TYR A 80 1.71 -6.71 -0.99
CA TYR A 80 1.78 -8.04 -0.40
C TYR A 80 2.24 -8.00 1.06
N PHE A 81 3.34 -7.30 1.36
CA PHE A 81 3.89 -7.25 2.71
C PHE A 81 3.03 -6.41 3.67
N ILE A 82 2.40 -5.34 3.21
CA ILE A 82 1.40 -4.60 4.02
C ILE A 82 0.23 -5.50 4.39
N TRP A 83 -0.32 -6.24 3.42
CA TRP A 83 -1.43 -7.15 3.67
C TRP A 83 -1.05 -8.26 4.66
N THR A 84 0.17 -8.80 4.49
CA THR A 84 0.72 -9.84 5.35
C THR A 84 0.88 -9.35 6.79
N GLU A 85 1.50 -8.19 7.00
CA GLU A 85 1.66 -7.57 8.32
C GLU A 85 0.30 -7.27 8.98
N ARG A 86 -0.65 -6.71 8.23
CA ARG A 86 -1.98 -6.43 8.75
C ARG A 86 -2.70 -7.70 9.21
N ASN A 87 -2.58 -8.79 8.45
CA ASN A 87 -3.19 -10.07 8.82
C ASN A 87 -2.46 -10.76 9.98
N ALA A 88 -1.14 -10.62 10.06
CA ALA A 88 -0.37 -11.08 11.22
C ALA A 88 -0.90 -10.41 12.50
N ARG A 89 -1.22 -9.11 12.46
CA ARG A 89 -1.83 -8.38 13.59
C ARG A 89 -3.27 -8.79 13.91
N LEU A 90 -4.05 -9.20 12.90
CA LEU A 90 -5.41 -9.69 13.12
C LEU A 90 -5.42 -11.06 13.80
N HIS A 91 -4.43 -11.90 13.48
CA HIS A 91 -4.35 -13.29 13.93
C HIS A 91 -3.31 -13.50 15.03
N ILE A 92 -2.97 -12.45 15.78
CA ILE A 92 -2.17 -12.58 17.00
C ILE A 92 -2.96 -13.47 17.98
N PRO A 93 -2.38 -14.56 18.50
CA PRO A 93 -3.03 -15.42 19.50
C PRO A 93 -3.22 -14.72 20.85
#